data_AF-A0AAD7EFG0-F1
#
_entry.id   AF-A0AAD7EFG0-F1
#
_cell.length_a   1.000
_cell.length_b   1.000
_cell.length_c   1.000
_cell.angle_alpha   90.00
_cell.angle_beta   90.00
_cell.angle_gamma   90.00
#
_symmetry.space_group_name_H-M   'P 1'
#
loop_
_entity.id
_entity.type
_entity.pdbx_description
1 polymer ?
#
loop_
_entity_poly.entity_id
_entity_poly.type
_entity_poly.pdbx_seq_one_letter_code
_entity_poly.pdbx_strand_id
1 'polypeptide(L)'
;MSGLSSAPRATPRALFELAIHRIPTLALYRNLLRHAPDDNSRFVPPYDISFDNTSMQLVTQGIPNASEGDVKQRAIFTRYSRLIAAKVTSQAWQARLRSRPNLTGTLVTEPTLCNPPLPRMKPQPPAISQIILTRMRTRIRRVARAEQLDQDMHDLRREAAFEDDVARAAGGCFFQRVYSGDAQSEWPRAELEVLLARDIARPQMPVSSALAATLRAARREKVANKTQERRGEILRCTVRRARQGPPAHVLVRMTAAELRADQIIRGVGEAGYVGMVKRRMGVKLRDGGRALARENGTDLEGERLQRLKEMETEYWVEKNRRMRQKLDVQ
;
A
#
# COMPACT_ATOMS: atom_id res chain seq x y z
N MET A 1 28.84 2.47 37.03
CA MET A 1 28.13 3.37 36.10
C MET A 1 26.76 2.78 35.85
N SER A 2 25.75 3.40 36.45
CA SER A 2 24.39 2.89 36.61
C SER A 2 23.58 3.09 35.32
N GLY A 3 22.99 2.02 34.80
CA GLY A 3 22.13 2.05 33.62
C GLY A 3 20.81 2.76 33.89
N LEU A 4 20.63 3.95 33.31
CA LEU A 4 19.35 4.63 33.24
C LEU A 4 18.46 3.93 32.21
N SER A 5 17.59 3.04 32.67
CA SER A 5 16.51 2.49 31.85
C SER A 5 15.57 3.62 31.42
N SER A 6 15.43 3.86 30.12
CA SER A 6 14.48 4.85 29.61
C SER A 6 13.06 4.40 29.93
N ALA A 7 12.33 5.17 30.74
CA ALA A 7 10.92 4.92 30.98
C ALA A 7 10.16 4.89 29.63
N PRO A 8 9.30 3.89 29.37
CA PRO A 8 8.54 3.83 28.13
C PRO A 8 7.67 5.08 28.01
N ARG A 9 7.78 5.80 26.88
CA ARG A 9 6.91 6.93 26.58
C ARG A 9 5.46 6.43 26.54
N ALA A 10 4.67 6.80 27.54
CA ALA A 10 3.24 6.54 27.53
C ALA A 10 2.62 7.30 26.35
N THR A 11 2.05 6.57 25.39
CA THR A 11 1.20 7.18 24.37
C THR A 11 -0.03 7.76 25.08
N PRO A 12 -0.40 9.03 24.82
CA PRO A 12 -1.60 9.60 25.42
C PRO A 12 -2.80 8.72 25.08
N ARG A 13 -3.53 8.29 26.11
CA ARG A 13 -4.78 7.54 25.93
C ARG A 13 -5.76 8.41 25.15
N ALA A 14 -6.57 7.78 24.31
CA ALA A 14 -7.58 8.51 23.56
C ALA A 14 -8.53 9.23 24.54
N LEU A 15 -8.90 10.48 24.26
CA LEU A 15 -9.65 11.35 25.19
C LEU A 15 -10.90 10.69 25.78
N PHE A 16 -11.57 9.80 25.05
CA PHE A 16 -12.78 9.10 25.50
C PHE A 16 -12.53 7.94 26.48
N GLU A 17 -11.30 7.46 26.63
CA GLU A 17 -10.93 6.44 27.63
C GLU A 17 -10.78 7.05 29.03
N LEU A 18 -10.64 8.36 29.12
CA LEU A 18 -10.65 9.08 30.39
C LEU A 18 -12.09 9.17 30.91
N ALA A 19 -12.31 8.73 32.15
CA ALA A 19 -13.62 8.71 32.78
C ALA A 19 -14.32 10.08 32.74
N ILE A 20 -13.55 11.16 32.84
CA ILE A 20 -14.01 12.56 32.84
C ILE A 20 -14.69 12.92 31.51
N HIS A 21 -14.21 12.40 30.38
CA HIS A 21 -14.77 12.68 29.06
C HIS A 21 -15.77 11.62 28.60
N ARG A 22 -15.75 10.42 29.18
CA ARG A 22 -16.66 9.33 28.82
C ARG A 22 -18.13 9.70 29.04
N ILE A 23 -18.47 10.29 30.20
CA ILE A 23 -19.88 10.60 30.55
C ILE A 23 -20.48 11.66 29.61
N PRO A 24 -19.84 12.83 29.37
CA PRO A 24 -20.35 13.82 28.42
C PRO A 24 -20.44 13.29 26.99
N THR A 25 -19.46 12.49 26.56
CA THR A 25 -19.42 11.92 25.20
C THR A 25 -20.55 10.91 24.99
N LEU A 26 -20.83 10.07 25.99
CA LEU A 26 -21.95 9.12 25.93
C LEU A 26 -23.31 9.83 25.97
N ALA A 27 -23.45 10.91 26.74
CA ALA A 27 -24.67 11.72 26.78
C ALA A 27 -24.92 12.39 25.41
N LEU A 28 -23.89 13.00 24.82
CA LEU A 28 -23.93 13.55 23.46
C LEU A 28 -24.35 12.47 22.44
N TYR A 29 -23.74 11.29 22.51
CA TYR A 29 -24.03 10.19 21.59
C TYR A 29 -25.47 9.68 21.72
N ARG A 30 -25.97 9.51 22.95
CA ARG A 30 -27.36 9.11 23.19
C ARG A 30 -28.35 10.15 22.65
N ASN A 31 -28.07 11.44 22.82
CA ASN A 31 -28.91 12.51 22.28
C ASN A 31 -28.88 12.53 20.75
N LEU A 32 -27.71 12.39 20.13
CA LEU A 32 -27.58 12.20 18.68
C LEU A 32 -28.39 11.01 18.18
N LEU A 33 -28.29 9.85 18.85
CA LEU A 33 -29.01 8.63 18.47
C LEU A 33 -30.53 8.74 18.62
N ARG A 34 -31.00 9.50 19.61
CA ARG A 34 -32.42 9.65 19.93
C ARG A 34 -33.14 10.57 18.95
N HIS A 35 -32.42 11.56 18.43
CA HIS A 35 -32.99 12.65 17.63
C HIS A 35 -32.46 12.68 16.18
N ALA A 36 -31.66 11.68 15.78
CA ALA A 36 -31.23 11.51 14.40
C ALA A 36 -32.44 11.26 13.48
N PRO A 37 -32.64 12.06 12.42
CA PRO A 37 -33.78 11.88 11.51
C PRO A 37 -33.65 10.64 10.61
N ASP A 38 -32.41 10.22 10.31
CA ASP A 38 -32.11 9.07 9.44
C ASP A 38 -31.15 8.08 10.10
N ASP A 39 -31.26 6.79 9.76
CA ASP A 39 -30.35 5.74 10.25
C ASP A 39 -28.88 6.00 9.88
N ASN A 40 -28.61 6.63 8.73
CA ASN A 40 -27.25 7.01 8.34
C ASN A 40 -26.62 8.02 9.29
N SER A 41 -27.43 8.93 9.86
CA SER A 41 -26.96 9.90 10.87
C SER A 41 -26.85 9.29 12.26
N ARG A 42 -27.53 8.16 12.50
CA ARG A 42 -27.54 7.42 13.76
C ARG A 42 -26.24 6.63 14.00
N PHE A 43 -25.68 6.03 12.95
CA PHE A 43 -24.55 5.10 13.09
C PHE A 43 -23.18 5.65 12.70
N VAL A 44 -23.04 6.96 12.41
CA VAL A 44 -21.71 7.53 12.13
C VAL A 44 -20.94 7.64 13.43
N PRO A 45 -19.78 6.98 13.53
CA PRO A 45 -18.98 7.14 14.70
C PRO A 45 -18.30 8.53 14.72
N PRO A 46 -18.37 9.28 15.83
CA PRO A 46 -17.84 10.65 15.90
C PRO A 46 -16.31 10.74 15.73
N TYR A 47 -15.57 9.65 15.85
CA TYR A 47 -14.10 9.65 15.79
C TYR A 47 -13.50 10.01 14.42
N ASP A 48 -14.31 10.07 13.37
CA ASP A 48 -13.86 10.34 11.99
C ASP A 48 -14.09 11.79 11.55
N ILE A 49 -14.55 12.65 12.48
CA ILE A 49 -14.78 14.08 12.28
C ILE A 49 -13.84 14.83 13.23
N SER A 50 -12.94 15.64 12.67
CA SER A 50 -12.16 16.60 13.45
C SER A 50 -13.13 17.55 14.13
N PHE A 51 -13.32 17.41 15.44
CA PHE A 51 -14.23 18.26 16.20
C PHE A 51 -13.54 19.59 16.52
N ASP A 52 -13.81 20.61 15.70
CA ASP A 52 -13.66 21.98 16.16
C ASP A 52 -14.82 22.32 17.11
N ASN A 53 -14.59 23.16 18.13
CA ASN A 53 -15.57 23.51 19.16
C ASN A 53 -16.89 24.07 18.60
N THR A 54 -16.85 24.71 17.43
CA THR A 54 -18.02 25.23 16.69
C THR A 54 -18.95 24.12 16.17
N SER A 55 -18.39 22.97 15.79
CA SER A 55 -19.17 21.79 15.34
C SER A 55 -19.97 21.18 16.49
N MET A 56 -19.41 21.16 17.71
CA MET A 56 -20.08 20.64 18.91
C MET A 56 -21.32 21.47 19.26
N GLN A 57 -21.21 22.80 19.22
CA GLN A 57 -22.34 23.70 19.53
C GLN A 57 -23.49 23.56 18.54
N LEU A 58 -23.19 23.44 17.24
CA LEU A 58 -24.20 23.22 16.21
C LEU A 58 -24.93 21.87 16.38
N VAL A 59 -24.20 20.83 16.82
CA VAL A 59 -24.77 19.51 17.08
C VAL A 59 -25.64 19.51 18.33
N THR A 60 -25.18 20.09 19.45
CA THR A 60 -25.97 20.07 20.70
C THR A 60 -27.21 20.97 20.65
N GLN A 61 -27.16 22.10 19.96
CA GLN A 61 -28.29 23.05 19.91
C GLN A 61 -29.23 22.82 18.71
N GLY A 62 -28.74 22.31 17.57
CA GLY A 62 -29.54 22.18 16.35
C GLY A 62 -30.41 20.93 16.26
N ILE A 63 -30.04 19.86 16.98
CA ILE A 63 -30.70 18.55 16.89
C ILE A 63 -32.14 18.54 17.46
N PRO A 64 -32.43 19.10 18.66
CA PRO A 64 -33.79 19.16 19.18
C PRO A 64 -34.72 19.94 18.23
N ASN A 65 -34.25 21.08 17.72
CA ASN A 65 -35.01 21.97 16.84
C ASN A 65 -35.36 21.31 15.49
N ALA A 66 -34.52 20.40 14.99
CA ALA A 66 -34.82 19.63 13.78
C ALA A 66 -35.98 18.66 13.98
N SER A 67 -36.10 18.07 15.18
CA SER A 67 -37.19 17.16 15.52
C SER A 67 -38.52 17.91 15.67
N GLU A 68 -38.49 19.12 16.22
CA GLU A 68 -39.64 20.01 16.44
C GLU A 68 -40.22 20.65 15.16
N GLY A 69 -39.58 20.44 14.00
CA GLY A 69 -40.16 20.85 12.71
C GLY A 69 -39.46 22.00 11.98
N ASP A 70 -38.31 22.48 12.47
CA ASP A 70 -37.56 23.52 11.75
C ASP A 70 -37.08 23.00 10.38
N VAL A 71 -37.68 23.54 9.32
CA VAL A 71 -37.43 23.18 7.92
C VAL A 71 -35.96 23.38 7.56
N LYS A 72 -35.30 24.42 8.10
CA LYS A 72 -33.90 24.74 7.80
C LYS A 72 -32.96 23.70 8.42
N GLN A 73 -33.19 23.33 9.68
CA GLN A 73 -32.38 22.31 10.35
C GLN A 73 -32.58 20.94 9.69
N ARG A 74 -33.82 20.55 9.36
CA ARG A 74 -34.09 19.32 8.61
C ARG A 74 -33.34 19.27 7.28
N ALA A 75 -33.36 20.35 6.50
CA ALA A 75 -32.63 20.43 5.23
C ALA A 75 -31.10 20.27 5.41
N ILE A 76 -30.54 20.86 6.48
CA ILE A 76 -29.13 20.69 6.85
C ILE A 76 -28.83 19.23 7.18
N PHE A 77 -29.63 18.58 8.03
CA PHE A 77 -29.45 17.16 8.37
C PHE A 77 -29.59 16.24 7.16
N THR A 78 -30.57 16.47 6.27
CA THR A 78 -30.71 15.71 5.02
C THR A 78 -29.47 15.86 4.12
N ARG A 79 -28.91 17.07 4.01
CA ARG A 79 -27.66 17.30 3.26
C ARG A 79 -26.48 16.54 3.88
N TYR A 80 -26.33 16.59 5.20
CA TYR A 80 -25.30 15.84 5.91
C TYR A 80 -25.47 14.32 5.76
N SER A 81 -26.70 13.81 5.86
CA SER A 81 -27.06 12.41 5.64
C SER A 81 -26.63 11.94 4.24
N ARG A 82 -26.88 12.74 3.19
CA ARG A 82 -26.40 12.47 1.82
C ARG A 82 -24.87 12.48 1.72
N LEU A 83 -24.19 13.43 2.36
CA LEU A 83 -22.72 13.50 2.38
C LEU A 83 -22.10 12.30 3.10
N ILE A 84 -22.69 11.89 4.23
CA ILE A 84 -22.31 10.70 4.98
C ILE A 84 -22.48 9.46 4.11
N ALA A 85 -23.65 9.29 3.47
CA ALA A 85 -23.91 8.15 2.59
C ALA A 85 -22.88 8.10 1.45
N ALA A 86 -22.62 9.23 0.78
CA ALA A 86 -21.58 9.32 -0.25
C ALA A 86 -20.17 9.01 0.27
N LYS A 87 -19.85 9.44 1.51
CA LYS A 87 -18.57 9.13 2.18
C LYS A 87 -18.47 7.64 2.48
N VAL A 88 -19.52 7.00 3.02
CA VAL A 88 -19.56 5.57 3.34
C VAL A 88 -19.41 4.74 2.06
N THR A 89 -20.12 5.09 0.98
CA THR A 89 -19.97 4.40 -0.32
C THR A 89 -18.55 4.57 -0.86
N SER A 90 -17.96 5.76 -0.72
CA SER A 90 -16.57 6.02 -1.12
C SER A 90 -15.57 5.23 -0.26
N GLN A 91 -15.77 5.14 1.05
CA GLN A 91 -14.94 4.36 1.95
C GLN A 91 -15.05 2.85 1.71
N ALA A 92 -16.26 2.33 1.51
CA ALA A 92 -16.49 0.92 1.16
C ALA A 92 -15.85 0.58 -0.19
N TRP A 93 -16.00 1.47 -1.17
CA TRP A 93 -15.31 1.38 -2.45
C TRP A 93 -13.79 1.40 -2.30
N GLN A 94 -13.24 2.32 -1.50
CA GLN A 94 -11.81 2.38 -1.20
C GLN A 94 -11.32 1.15 -0.45
N ALA A 95 -12.09 0.63 0.51
CA ALA A 95 -11.78 -0.59 1.23
C ALA A 95 -11.74 -1.78 0.28
N ARG A 96 -12.71 -1.88 -0.63
CA ARG A 96 -12.71 -2.84 -1.73
C ARG A 96 -11.48 -2.67 -2.63
N LEU A 97 -11.11 -1.46 -3.02
CA LEU A 97 -9.90 -1.20 -3.80
C LEU A 97 -8.61 -1.58 -3.06
N ARG A 98 -8.56 -1.37 -1.73
CA ARG A 98 -7.41 -1.75 -0.89
C ARG A 98 -7.30 -3.27 -0.72
N SER A 99 -8.43 -3.97 -0.64
CA SER A 99 -8.48 -5.43 -0.49
C SER A 99 -8.41 -6.18 -1.83
N ARG A 100 -8.61 -5.48 -2.96
CA ARG A 100 -8.50 -6.06 -4.30
C ARG A 100 -7.08 -6.59 -4.53
N PRO A 101 -6.92 -7.89 -4.83
CA PRO A 101 -5.63 -8.47 -5.13
C PRO A 101 -5.06 -7.86 -6.41
N ASN A 102 -3.93 -7.17 -6.31
CA ASN A 102 -3.24 -6.63 -7.47
C ASN A 102 -2.04 -7.50 -7.82
N LEU A 103 -1.97 -7.93 -9.08
CA LEU A 103 -0.80 -8.66 -9.60
C LEU A 103 0.42 -7.76 -9.58
N THR A 104 1.49 -8.21 -8.92
CA THR A 104 2.71 -7.41 -8.75
C THR A 104 3.63 -7.48 -9.98
N GLY A 105 3.37 -8.43 -10.89
CA GLY A 105 4.22 -8.75 -12.04
C GLY A 105 5.43 -9.64 -11.70
N THR A 106 5.42 -10.28 -10.53
CA THR A 106 6.44 -11.23 -10.07
C THR A 106 5.77 -12.50 -9.54
N LEU A 107 6.51 -13.60 -9.38
CA LEU A 107 6.06 -14.78 -8.65
C LEU A 107 6.18 -14.56 -7.14
N VAL A 108 5.39 -15.29 -6.33
CA VAL A 108 5.38 -15.15 -4.85
C VAL A 108 6.74 -15.50 -4.26
N THR A 109 7.33 -16.58 -4.74
CA THR A 109 8.65 -17.14 -4.41
C THR A 109 9.05 -18.12 -5.52
N GLU A 110 10.26 -18.66 -5.43
CA GLU A 110 10.59 -19.91 -6.12
C GLU A 110 9.52 -20.98 -5.79
N PRO A 111 9.19 -21.86 -6.74
CA PRO A 111 8.36 -23.02 -6.49
C PRO A 111 8.84 -23.79 -5.26
N THR A 112 7.92 -24.24 -4.42
CA THR A 112 8.24 -24.95 -3.18
C THR A 112 7.65 -26.35 -3.23
N LEU A 113 8.11 -27.25 -2.34
CA LEU A 113 7.51 -28.59 -2.20
C LEU A 113 5.99 -28.54 -1.95
N CYS A 114 5.51 -27.48 -1.31
CA CYS A 114 4.09 -27.33 -1.00
C CYS A 114 3.29 -26.69 -2.13
N ASN A 115 3.91 -25.87 -2.98
CA ASN A 115 3.17 -25.04 -3.94
C ASN A 115 3.89 -24.92 -5.30
N PRO A 116 3.14 -25.05 -6.41
CA PRO A 116 3.64 -24.75 -7.75
C PRO A 116 3.99 -23.25 -7.88
N PRO A 117 4.61 -22.80 -8.99
CA PRO A 117 4.79 -21.38 -9.26
C PRO A 117 3.45 -20.62 -9.21
N LEU A 118 3.33 -19.68 -8.27
CA LEU A 118 2.13 -18.85 -8.08
C LEU A 118 2.42 -17.37 -8.32
N PRO A 119 1.48 -16.61 -8.94
CA PRO A 119 1.64 -15.17 -9.13
C PRO A 119 1.58 -14.40 -7.80
N ARG A 120 2.46 -13.42 -7.63
CA ARG A 120 2.47 -12.55 -6.46
C ARG A 120 1.37 -11.50 -6.54
N MET A 121 0.47 -11.56 -5.58
CA MET A 121 -0.59 -10.57 -5.40
C MET A 121 -0.41 -9.78 -4.11
N LYS A 122 -0.82 -8.50 -4.13
CA LYS A 122 -0.85 -7.64 -2.95
C LYS A 122 -2.19 -6.89 -2.86
N PRO A 123 -2.96 -7.08 -1.77
CA PRO A 123 -2.82 -8.15 -0.78
C PRO A 123 -3.01 -9.54 -1.41
N GLN A 124 -2.53 -10.60 -0.75
CA GLN A 124 -2.81 -11.97 -1.19
C GLN A 124 -4.26 -12.33 -0.83
N PRO A 125 -5.05 -12.95 -1.74
CA PRO A 125 -6.39 -13.41 -1.42
C PRO A 125 -6.36 -14.41 -0.24
N PRO A 126 -7.26 -14.28 0.76
CA PRO A 126 -7.31 -15.20 1.89
C PRO A 126 -7.42 -16.67 1.49
N ALA A 127 -8.20 -16.97 0.45
CA ALA A 127 -8.36 -18.33 -0.06
C ALA A 127 -7.03 -18.96 -0.50
N ILE A 128 -6.16 -18.20 -1.18
CA ILE A 128 -4.86 -18.70 -1.62
C ILE A 128 -3.92 -18.89 -0.43
N SER A 129 -3.93 -17.96 0.53
CA SER A 129 -3.16 -18.11 1.76
C SER A 129 -3.60 -19.37 2.54
N GLN A 130 -4.91 -19.64 2.62
CA GLN A 130 -5.43 -20.85 3.25
C GLN A 130 -5.01 -22.13 2.50
N ILE A 131 -5.04 -22.12 1.17
CA ILE A 131 -4.55 -23.25 0.35
C ILE A 131 -3.08 -23.55 0.66
N ILE A 132 -2.24 -22.50 0.72
CA ILE A 132 -0.81 -22.64 1.04
C ILE A 132 -0.62 -23.26 2.44
N LEU A 133 -1.32 -22.73 3.45
CA LEU A 133 -1.23 -23.22 4.83
C LEU A 133 -1.72 -24.66 4.95
N THR A 134 -2.84 -25.00 4.33
CA THR A 134 -3.40 -26.35 4.36
C THR A 134 -2.44 -27.34 3.70
N ARG A 135 -1.81 -26.99 2.58
CA ARG A 135 -0.81 -27.83 1.92
C ARG A 135 0.42 -28.04 2.79
N MET A 136 0.93 -26.99 3.43
CA MET A 136 2.05 -27.11 4.37
C MET A 136 1.72 -28.05 5.53
N ARG A 137 0.58 -27.86 6.18
CA ARG A 137 0.12 -28.74 7.28
C ARG A 137 -0.07 -30.18 6.82
N THR A 138 -0.65 -30.37 5.63
CA THR A 138 -0.87 -31.70 5.06
C THR A 138 0.46 -32.39 4.77
N ARG A 139 1.45 -31.67 4.22
CA ARG A 139 2.79 -32.21 4.00
C ARG A 139 3.45 -32.64 5.30
N ILE A 140 3.41 -31.81 6.35
CA ILE A 140 3.98 -32.15 7.67
C ILE A 140 3.37 -33.46 8.17
N ARG A 141 2.04 -33.61 8.10
CA ARG A 141 1.35 -34.85 8.50
C ARG A 141 1.76 -36.06 7.66
N ARG A 142 1.96 -35.89 6.35
CA ARG A 142 2.41 -36.97 5.46
C ARG A 142 3.83 -37.41 5.77
N VAL A 143 4.74 -36.47 6.00
CA VAL A 143 6.13 -36.78 6.35
C VAL A 143 6.17 -37.55 7.67
N ALA A 144 5.46 -37.07 8.70
CA ALA A 144 5.37 -37.79 9.97
C ALA A 144 4.75 -39.19 9.81
N ARG A 145 3.72 -39.34 8.96
CA ARG A 145 3.15 -40.65 8.65
C ARG A 145 4.11 -41.55 7.88
N ALA A 146 4.93 -40.99 6.99
CA ALA A 146 5.96 -41.74 6.26
C ALA A 146 7.00 -42.30 7.23
N GLU A 147 7.47 -41.46 8.15
CA GLU A 147 8.43 -41.84 9.19
C GLU A 147 7.86 -42.95 10.09
N GLN A 148 6.59 -42.83 10.50
CA GLN A 148 5.91 -43.88 11.27
C GLN A 148 5.82 -45.18 10.48
N LEU A 149 5.39 -45.13 9.21
CA LEU A 149 5.33 -46.32 8.37
C LEU A 149 6.71 -46.95 8.19
N ASP A 150 7.77 -46.16 8.00
CA ASP A 150 9.13 -46.71 7.89
C ASP A 150 9.58 -47.40 9.19
N GLN A 151 9.16 -46.93 10.36
CA GLN A 151 9.37 -47.60 11.65
C GLN A 151 8.58 -48.90 11.73
N ASP A 152 7.27 -48.86 11.45
CA ASP A 152 6.41 -50.05 11.47
C ASP A 152 6.95 -51.12 10.50
N MET A 153 7.40 -50.71 9.31
CA MET A 153 8.05 -51.57 8.31
C MET A 153 9.34 -52.19 8.83
N HIS A 154 10.13 -51.45 9.62
CA HIS A 154 11.34 -51.98 10.23
C HIS A 154 11.03 -53.05 11.27
N ASP A 155 10.03 -52.81 12.12
CA ASP A 155 9.58 -53.76 13.14
C ASP A 155 8.99 -55.02 12.50
N LEU A 156 8.15 -54.89 11.48
CA LEU A 156 7.58 -56.04 10.79
C LEU A 156 8.64 -56.88 10.07
N ARG A 157 9.72 -56.26 9.55
CA ARG A 157 10.86 -57.01 9.01
C ARG A 157 11.60 -57.79 10.08
N ARG A 158 11.72 -57.24 11.30
CA ARG A 158 12.30 -57.93 12.44
C ARG A 158 11.44 -59.11 12.89
N GLU A 159 10.12 -58.92 12.98
CA GLU A 159 9.17 -59.99 13.30
C GLU A 159 9.19 -61.10 12.24
N ALA A 160 9.22 -60.76 10.96
CA ALA A 160 9.35 -61.75 9.88
C ALA A 160 10.66 -62.55 9.98
N ALA A 161 11.79 -61.88 10.25
CA ALA A 161 13.07 -62.55 10.46
C ALA A 161 13.05 -63.47 11.68
N PHE A 162 12.41 -63.04 12.77
CA PHE A 162 12.19 -63.85 13.97
C PHE A 162 11.33 -65.09 13.67
N GLU A 163 10.22 -64.95 12.95
CA GLU A 163 9.41 -66.09 12.50
C GLU A 163 10.23 -67.08 11.66
N ASP A 164 11.07 -66.58 10.76
CA ASP A 164 11.97 -67.40 9.93
C ASP A 164 13.02 -68.14 10.78
N ASP A 165 13.55 -67.51 11.83
CA ASP A 165 14.47 -68.14 12.79
C ASP A 165 13.75 -69.23 13.61
N VAL A 166 12.55 -68.95 14.12
CA VAL A 166 11.73 -69.90 14.89
C VAL A 166 11.35 -71.11 14.04
N ALA A 167 10.88 -70.88 12.81
CA ALA A 167 10.53 -71.96 11.89
C ALA A 167 11.75 -72.83 11.53
N ARG A 168 12.95 -72.24 11.43
CA ARG A 168 14.20 -73.00 11.25
C ARG A 168 14.56 -73.84 12.49
N ALA A 169 14.44 -73.26 13.68
CA ALA A 169 14.73 -73.95 14.93
C ALA A 169 13.73 -75.09 15.23
N ALA A 170 12.48 -74.96 14.78
CA ALA A 170 11.42 -75.95 14.98
C ALA A 170 11.60 -77.26 14.19
N GLY A 171 12.61 -77.37 13.31
CA GLY A 171 13.04 -78.64 12.73
C GLY A 171 12.00 -79.39 11.89
N GLY A 172 11.03 -78.67 11.31
CA GLY A 172 9.95 -79.25 10.49
C GLY A 172 8.60 -79.37 11.18
N CYS A 173 8.48 -78.97 12.45
CA CYS A 173 7.17 -78.77 13.08
C CYS A 173 6.40 -77.65 12.36
N PHE A 174 5.09 -77.83 12.20
CA PHE A 174 4.22 -76.82 11.58
C PHE A 174 4.19 -75.55 12.45
N PHE A 175 4.67 -74.43 11.88
CA PHE A 175 4.60 -73.11 12.48
C PHE A 175 3.91 -72.17 11.49
N GLN A 176 2.79 -71.57 11.89
CA GLN A 176 2.06 -70.63 11.06
C GLN A 176 2.79 -69.29 11.07
N ARG A 177 3.23 -68.86 9.90
CA ARG A 177 3.87 -67.58 9.64
C ARG A 177 2.81 -66.52 9.38
N VAL A 178 2.87 -65.39 10.09
CA VAL A 178 1.93 -64.29 9.97
C VAL A 178 2.59 -63.08 9.30
N TYR A 179 3.86 -62.82 9.62
CA TYR A 179 4.59 -61.63 9.17
C TYR A 179 5.53 -61.89 7.98
N SER A 180 5.88 -63.15 7.74
CA SER A 180 6.69 -63.58 6.59
C SER A 180 5.82 -64.03 5.39
N GLY A 181 6.41 -64.07 4.19
CA GLY A 181 5.72 -64.44 2.95
C GLY A 181 4.96 -63.27 2.29
N ASP A 182 3.79 -63.57 1.71
CA ASP A 182 3.02 -62.63 0.87
C ASP A 182 2.53 -61.39 1.63
N ALA A 183 2.39 -61.48 2.96
CA ALA A 183 1.96 -60.39 3.84
C ALA A 183 2.87 -59.15 3.76
N GLN A 184 4.16 -59.31 3.43
CA GLN A 184 5.08 -58.16 3.27
C GLN A 184 4.73 -57.28 2.06
N SER A 185 4.03 -57.83 1.06
CA SER A 185 3.69 -57.12 -0.18
C SER A 185 2.41 -56.29 -0.08
N GLU A 186 1.56 -56.57 0.93
CA GLU A 186 0.23 -55.94 1.08
C GLU A 186 0.27 -54.58 1.78
N TRP A 187 1.44 -54.12 2.24
CA TRP A 187 1.53 -52.92 3.06
C TRP A 187 1.38 -51.63 2.24
N PRO A 188 0.57 -50.64 2.68
CA PRO A 188 0.10 -49.50 1.89
C PRO A 188 1.16 -48.39 1.71
N ARG A 189 2.36 -48.74 1.27
CA ARG A 189 3.48 -47.82 1.03
C ARG A 189 3.29 -47.02 -0.26
N ALA A 190 2.73 -47.67 -1.29
CA ALA A 190 2.60 -47.09 -2.63
C ALA A 190 1.81 -45.78 -2.66
N GLU A 191 0.72 -45.67 -1.90
CA GLU A 191 -0.10 -44.45 -1.86
C GLU A 191 0.68 -43.24 -1.33
N LEU A 192 1.47 -43.44 -0.26
CA LEU A 192 2.22 -42.37 0.36
C LEU A 192 3.39 -41.91 -0.53
N GLU A 193 4.05 -42.85 -1.21
CA GLU A 193 5.10 -42.55 -2.18
C GLU A 193 4.58 -41.72 -3.35
N VAL A 194 3.39 -42.05 -3.90
CA VAL A 194 2.76 -41.23 -4.94
C VAL A 194 2.50 -39.80 -4.45
N LEU A 195 2.08 -39.64 -3.20
CA LEU A 195 1.83 -38.31 -2.62
C LEU A 195 3.12 -37.51 -2.40
N LEU A 196 4.20 -38.16 -1.94
CA LEU A 196 5.51 -37.53 -1.77
C LEU A 196 6.15 -37.18 -3.12
N ALA A 197 6.01 -38.05 -4.13
CA ALA A 197 6.47 -37.79 -5.49
C ALA A 197 5.79 -36.55 -6.08
N ARG A 198 4.49 -36.36 -5.84
CA ARG A 198 3.78 -35.12 -6.22
C ARG A 198 4.33 -33.88 -5.51
N ASP A 199 4.75 -34.01 -4.25
CA ASP A 199 5.35 -32.89 -3.52
C ASP A 199 6.73 -32.51 -4.09
N ILE A 200 7.52 -33.49 -4.55
CA ILE A 200 8.82 -33.29 -5.24
C ILE A 200 8.63 -32.72 -6.65
N ALA A 201 7.58 -33.12 -7.36
CA ALA A 201 7.32 -32.63 -8.71
C ALA A 201 6.91 -31.13 -8.75
N ARG A 202 6.26 -30.61 -7.70
CA ARG A 202 5.80 -29.21 -7.65
C ARG A 202 6.91 -28.16 -7.87
N PRO A 203 8.07 -28.22 -7.19
CA PRO A 203 9.12 -27.25 -7.42
C PRO A 203 9.72 -27.33 -8.83
N GLN A 204 9.65 -28.49 -9.46
CA GLN A 204 10.14 -28.71 -10.82
C GLN A 204 9.15 -28.25 -11.90
N MET A 205 7.92 -27.86 -11.52
CA MET A 205 6.93 -27.41 -12.50
C MET A 205 7.38 -26.11 -13.17
N PRO A 206 7.54 -26.09 -14.50
CA PRO A 206 7.88 -24.87 -15.22
C PRO A 206 6.72 -23.87 -15.12
N VAL A 207 7.06 -22.59 -15.18
CA VAL A 207 6.07 -21.51 -15.22
C VAL A 207 5.34 -21.59 -16.56
N SER A 208 4.01 -21.72 -16.55
CA SER A 208 3.26 -21.77 -17.80
C SER A 208 3.44 -20.48 -18.61
N SER A 209 3.53 -20.62 -19.93
CA SER A 209 3.70 -19.48 -20.84
C SER A 209 2.57 -18.45 -20.71
N ALA A 210 1.34 -18.93 -20.48
CA ALA A 210 0.17 -18.10 -20.18
C ALA A 210 0.37 -17.27 -18.91
N LEU A 211 0.78 -17.90 -17.81
CA LEU A 211 1.05 -17.19 -16.55
C LEU A 211 2.19 -16.17 -16.72
N ALA A 212 3.25 -16.53 -17.44
CA ALA A 212 4.36 -15.63 -17.75
C ALA A 212 3.90 -14.44 -18.60
N ALA A 213 2.99 -14.62 -19.55
CA ALA A 213 2.40 -13.54 -20.33
C ALA A 213 1.57 -12.59 -19.45
N THR A 214 0.73 -13.14 -18.56
CA THR A 214 -0.05 -12.33 -17.60
C THR A 214 0.86 -11.52 -16.67
N LEU A 215 1.95 -12.10 -16.16
CA LEU A 215 2.91 -11.40 -15.31
C LEU A 215 3.65 -10.28 -16.07
N ARG A 216 4.02 -10.52 -17.33
CA ARG A 216 4.61 -9.49 -18.21
C ARG A 216 3.62 -8.36 -18.47
N ALA A 217 2.36 -8.66 -18.75
CA ALA A 217 1.31 -7.66 -18.94
C ALA A 217 1.11 -6.80 -17.68
N ALA A 218 0.96 -7.43 -16.51
CA ALA A 218 0.85 -6.72 -15.23
C ALA A 218 2.07 -5.83 -14.93
N ARG A 219 3.28 -6.28 -15.31
CA ARG A 219 4.50 -5.47 -15.17
C ARG A 219 4.49 -4.25 -16.11
N ARG A 220 4.05 -4.41 -17.36
CA ARG A 220 3.92 -3.30 -18.32
C ARG A 220 2.92 -2.27 -17.82
N GLU A 221 1.75 -2.71 -17.35
CA GLU A 221 0.73 -1.84 -16.78
C GLU A 221 1.25 -1.09 -15.55
N LYS A 222 1.93 -1.78 -14.63
CA LYS A 222 2.56 -1.15 -13.47
C LYS A 222 3.58 -0.08 -13.87
N VAL A 223 4.39 -0.33 -14.91
CA VAL A 223 5.34 0.66 -15.43
C VAL A 223 4.61 1.82 -16.11
N ALA A 224 3.55 1.56 -16.86
CA ALA A 224 2.73 2.58 -17.49
C ALA A 224 2.09 3.50 -16.44
N ASN A 225 1.44 2.94 -15.43
CA ASN A 225 0.83 3.68 -14.32
C ASN A 225 1.88 4.49 -13.55
N LYS A 226 3.05 3.89 -13.26
CA LYS A 226 4.16 4.60 -12.61
C LYS A 226 4.73 5.73 -13.49
N THR A 227 4.68 5.57 -14.80
CA THR A 227 5.09 6.60 -15.77
C THR A 227 4.07 7.74 -15.83
N GLN A 228 2.78 7.44 -15.80
CA GLN A 228 1.71 8.44 -15.68
C GLN A 228 1.82 9.22 -14.36
N GLU A 229 1.99 8.51 -13.24
CA GLU A 229 2.25 9.11 -11.93
C GLU A 229 3.44 10.11 -11.98
N ARG A 230 4.51 9.79 -12.70
CA ARG A 230 5.70 10.66 -12.87
C ARG A 230 5.47 11.89 -13.75
N ARG A 231 4.43 11.91 -14.59
CA ARG A 231 4.14 13.00 -15.54
C ARG A 231 3.39 14.18 -14.91
N GLY A 232 3.09 14.16 -13.61
CA GLY A 232 2.59 15.34 -12.89
C GLY A 232 1.36 15.12 -12.01
N GLU A 233 0.98 13.87 -11.72
CA GLU A 233 -0.07 13.59 -10.75
C GLU A 233 0.40 13.96 -9.33
N ILE A 234 -0.53 14.40 -8.46
CA ILE A 234 -0.24 14.77 -7.07
C ILE A 234 0.12 13.50 -6.27
N LEU A 235 1.41 13.14 -6.27
CA LEU A 235 1.93 11.96 -5.57
C LEU A 235 1.93 12.12 -4.05
N ARG A 236 2.01 11.01 -3.29
CA ARG A 236 2.20 11.09 -1.82
C ARG A 236 3.46 11.84 -1.42
N CYS A 237 4.56 11.70 -2.16
CA CYS A 237 5.79 12.47 -1.91
C CYS A 237 5.59 13.95 -2.19
N THR A 238 4.84 14.29 -3.24
CA THR A 238 4.40 15.65 -3.55
C THR A 238 3.57 16.24 -2.41
N VAL A 239 2.54 15.52 -1.94
CA VAL A 239 1.69 15.95 -0.82
C VAL A 239 2.53 16.10 0.44
N ARG A 240 3.45 15.16 0.70
CA ARG A 240 4.36 15.23 1.85
C ARG A 240 5.28 16.45 1.78
N ARG A 241 5.84 16.74 0.60
CA ARG A 241 6.66 17.94 0.36
C ARG A 241 5.84 19.22 0.54
N ALA A 242 4.62 19.25 0.02
CA ALA A 242 3.70 20.37 0.20
C ALA A 242 3.29 20.59 1.67
N ARG A 243 3.24 19.51 2.46
CA ARG A 243 2.96 19.55 3.91
C ARG A 243 4.19 19.80 4.78
N GLN A 244 5.40 19.63 4.26
CA GLN A 244 6.61 19.98 5.00
C GLN A 244 6.64 21.51 5.10
N GLY A 245 6.53 22.05 6.31
CA GLY A 245 6.74 23.47 6.54
C GLY A 245 8.21 23.89 6.43
N PRO A 246 8.51 25.19 6.51
CA PRO A 246 9.86 25.68 6.68
C PRO A 246 10.44 25.21 8.03
N PRO A 247 11.77 25.09 8.16
CA PRO A 247 12.40 24.77 9.45
C PRO A 247 11.97 25.75 10.54
N ALA A 248 11.81 25.27 11.78
CA ALA A 248 11.22 26.07 12.87
C ALA A 248 11.90 27.43 13.11
N HIS A 249 13.23 27.50 13.01
CA HIS A 249 13.99 28.74 13.17
C HIS A 249 13.75 29.76 12.04
N VAL A 250 13.45 29.28 10.83
CA VAL A 250 13.06 30.13 9.69
C VAL A 250 11.61 30.57 9.86
N LEU A 251 10.74 29.64 10.26
CA LEU A 251 9.30 29.87 10.45
C LEU A 251 9.03 31.04 11.40
N VAL A 252 9.78 31.15 12.50
CA VAL A 252 9.65 32.26 13.48
C VAL A 252 10.00 33.62 12.87
N ARG A 253 10.86 33.66 11.85
CA ARG A 253 11.30 34.89 11.19
C ARG A 253 10.45 35.26 9.98
N MET A 254 9.61 34.34 9.49
CA MET A 254 8.81 34.55 8.29
C MET A 254 7.55 35.33 8.60
N THR A 255 7.24 36.29 7.73
CA THR A 255 5.96 36.99 7.71
C THR A 255 4.84 36.07 7.18
N ALA A 256 3.57 36.41 7.46
CA ALA A 256 2.43 35.66 6.95
C ALA A 256 2.34 35.65 5.40
N ALA A 257 2.92 36.65 4.73
CA ALA A 257 3.00 36.68 3.27
C ALA A 257 4.05 35.68 2.75
N GLU A 258 5.21 35.61 3.39
CA GLU A 258 6.27 34.66 3.06
C GLU A 258 5.86 33.22 3.34
N LEU A 259 5.13 32.97 4.44
CA LEU A 259 4.59 31.64 4.74
C LEU A 259 3.62 31.17 3.65
N ARG A 260 2.75 32.06 3.16
CA ARG A 260 1.87 31.74 2.03
C ARG A 260 2.66 31.48 0.75
N ALA A 261 3.67 32.30 0.45
CA ALA A 261 4.53 32.10 -0.72
C ALA A 261 5.30 30.78 -0.67
N ASP A 262 5.88 30.41 0.48
CA ASP A 262 6.58 29.14 0.70
C ASP A 262 5.63 27.94 0.55
N GLN A 263 4.41 28.03 1.09
CA GLN A 263 3.38 26.99 0.89
C GLN A 263 3.05 26.79 -0.59
N ILE A 264 2.91 27.88 -1.36
CA ILE A 264 2.64 27.85 -2.80
C ILE A 264 3.82 27.24 -3.56
N ILE A 265 5.06 27.61 -3.21
CA ILE A 265 6.29 27.14 -3.86
C ILE A 265 6.48 25.63 -3.70
N ARG A 266 6.07 25.07 -2.56
CA ARG A 266 6.17 23.62 -2.32
C ARG A 266 5.19 22.79 -3.14
N GLY A 267 4.19 23.42 -3.77
CA GLY A 267 3.28 22.78 -4.72
C GLY A 267 3.97 22.37 -6.03
N VAL A 268 3.38 21.42 -6.78
CA VAL A 268 3.96 20.94 -8.06
C VAL A 268 3.73 21.91 -9.20
N GLY A 269 2.67 22.72 -9.14
CA GLY A 269 2.30 23.63 -10.22
C GLY A 269 3.48 24.53 -10.61
N GLU A 270 3.72 24.65 -11.91
CA GLU A 270 4.73 25.56 -12.48
C GLU A 270 4.11 26.63 -13.38
N ALA A 271 2.79 26.60 -13.53
CA ALA A 271 2.00 27.54 -14.32
C ALA A 271 1.26 28.55 -13.43
N GLY A 272 0.75 29.61 -14.06
CA GLY A 272 -0.06 30.67 -13.46
C GLY A 272 0.57 31.34 -12.26
N TYR A 273 -0.26 31.65 -11.26
CA TYR A 273 0.17 32.32 -10.04
C TYR A 273 1.29 31.55 -9.31
N VAL A 274 1.24 30.21 -9.30
CA VAL A 274 2.27 29.38 -8.64
C VAL A 274 3.62 29.53 -9.34
N GLY A 275 3.62 29.51 -10.68
CA GLY A 275 4.82 29.77 -11.49
C GLY A 275 5.40 31.15 -11.25
N MET A 276 4.55 32.18 -11.15
CA MET A 276 4.97 33.56 -10.86
C MET A 276 5.64 33.67 -9.49
N VAL A 277 5.03 33.10 -8.45
CA VAL A 277 5.55 33.14 -7.07
C VAL A 277 6.89 32.40 -6.99
N LYS A 278 7.01 31.22 -7.64
CA LYS A 278 8.26 30.48 -7.74
C LYS A 278 9.36 31.28 -8.41
N ARG A 279 9.06 31.93 -9.54
CA ARG A 279 10.02 32.79 -10.26
C ARG A 279 10.47 33.98 -9.41
N ARG A 280 9.52 34.65 -8.72
CA ARG A 280 9.82 35.77 -7.81
C ARG A 280 10.74 35.35 -6.65
N MET A 281 10.58 34.13 -6.16
CA MET A 281 11.39 33.57 -5.07
C MET A 281 12.65 32.84 -5.56
N GLY A 282 13.04 33.02 -6.83
CA GLY A 282 14.28 32.49 -7.39
C GLY A 282 14.29 30.98 -7.66
N VAL A 283 13.14 30.31 -7.61
CA VAL A 283 13.05 28.87 -7.88
C VAL A 283 13.07 28.62 -9.39
N LYS A 284 14.01 27.80 -9.85
CA LYS A 284 14.12 27.39 -11.25
C LYS A 284 12.96 26.47 -11.65
N LEU A 285 12.16 26.88 -12.64
CA LEU A 285 11.07 26.09 -13.21
C LEU A 285 11.62 24.98 -14.12
N ARG A 286 11.00 23.79 -14.13
CA ARG A 286 11.46 22.60 -14.87
C ARG A 286 11.50 22.84 -16.37
N ASP A 287 10.49 23.52 -16.90
CA ASP A 287 10.41 23.83 -18.34
C ASP A 287 11.02 25.19 -18.70
N GLY A 288 11.81 25.78 -17.80
CA GLY A 288 12.43 27.09 -18.00
C GLY A 288 11.42 28.25 -18.03
N GLY A 289 10.21 28.05 -17.53
CA GLY A 289 9.14 29.06 -17.51
C GLY A 289 8.25 29.09 -18.75
N ARG A 290 8.41 28.17 -19.70
CA ARG A 290 7.58 28.10 -20.92
C ARG A 290 6.09 27.93 -20.65
N ALA A 291 5.71 27.14 -19.64
CA ALA A 291 4.30 26.97 -19.26
C ALA A 291 3.68 28.29 -18.79
N LEU A 292 4.39 29.03 -17.93
CA LEU A 292 3.97 30.34 -17.44
C LEU A 292 3.90 31.38 -18.56
N ALA A 293 4.85 31.35 -19.48
CA ALA A 293 4.94 32.25 -20.62
C ALA A 293 3.76 32.10 -21.59
N ARG A 294 3.39 30.85 -21.89
CA ARG A 294 2.21 30.54 -22.71
C ARG A 294 0.91 31.10 -22.11
N GLU A 295 0.74 31.01 -20.80
CA GLU A 295 -0.45 31.53 -20.13
C GLU A 295 -0.48 33.06 -20.07
N ASN A 296 0.68 33.69 -19.86
CA ASN A 296 0.78 35.14 -19.81
C ASN A 296 0.84 35.79 -21.21
N GLY A 297 0.73 35.00 -22.29
CA GLY A 297 0.88 35.48 -23.67
C GLY A 297 2.25 36.14 -23.94
N THR A 298 3.25 35.87 -23.09
CA THR A 298 4.59 36.45 -23.21
C THR A 298 5.42 35.46 -24.01
N ASP A 299 5.75 35.82 -25.24
CA ASP A 299 6.53 34.96 -26.12
C ASP A 299 8.00 35.01 -25.68
N LEU A 300 8.35 34.21 -24.66
CA LEU A 300 9.71 34.12 -24.14
C LEU A 300 10.72 33.75 -25.23
N GLU A 301 10.29 33.10 -26.31
CA GLU A 301 11.14 32.88 -27.47
C GLU A 301 11.43 34.17 -28.24
N GLY A 302 10.43 35.04 -28.41
CA GLY A 302 10.58 36.35 -29.06
C GLY A 302 11.52 37.28 -28.30
N GLU A 303 11.32 37.47 -26.99
CA GLU A 303 12.19 38.33 -26.16
C GLU A 303 13.62 37.78 -26.07
N ARG A 304 13.78 36.46 -25.98
CA ARG A 304 15.10 35.82 -25.95
C ARG A 304 15.80 35.89 -27.31
N LEU A 305 15.05 35.76 -28.42
CA LEU A 305 15.57 36.00 -29.77
C LEU A 305 15.99 37.45 -29.94
N GLN A 306 15.19 38.40 -29.45
CA GLN A 306 15.45 39.82 -29.58
C GLN A 306 16.71 40.22 -28.80
N ARG A 307 16.87 39.69 -27.59
CA ARG A 307 18.10 39.86 -26.79
C ARG A 307 19.34 39.21 -27.43
N LEU A 308 19.16 38.07 -28.11
CA LEU A 308 20.24 37.44 -28.89
C LEU A 308 20.61 38.29 -30.11
N LYS A 309 19.63 38.85 -30.82
CA LYS A 309 19.85 39.78 -31.95
C LYS A 309 20.54 41.07 -31.49
N GLU A 310 20.15 41.62 -30.34
CA GLU A 310 20.80 42.80 -29.74
C GLU A 310 22.27 42.52 -29.44
N MET A 311 22.58 41.41 -28.75
CA MET A 311 23.97 41.01 -28.50
C MET A 311 24.77 40.77 -29.79
N GLU A 312 24.14 40.20 -30.82
CA GLU A 312 24.77 40.02 -32.13
C GLU A 312 25.08 41.36 -32.80
N THR A 313 24.15 42.32 -32.75
CA THR A 313 24.37 43.68 -33.28
C THR A 313 25.47 44.43 -32.53
N GLU A 314 25.49 44.35 -31.20
CA GLU A 314 26.54 44.96 -30.36
C GLU A 314 27.91 44.37 -30.69
N TYR A 315 28.00 43.05 -30.84
CA TYR A 315 29.23 42.37 -31.23
C TYR A 315 29.76 42.86 -32.59
N TRP A 316 28.88 43.03 -33.59
CA TRP A 316 29.29 43.51 -34.90
C TRP A 316 29.70 45.00 -34.90
N VAL A 317 29.01 45.83 -34.12
CA VAL A 317 29.40 47.25 -33.94
C VAL A 317 30.78 47.34 -33.30
N GLU A 318 31.02 46.61 -32.21
CA GLU A 318 32.30 46.54 -31.52
C GLU A 318 33.42 46.04 -32.44
N LYS A 319 33.16 44.97 -33.21
CA LYS A 319 34.10 44.40 -34.17
C LYS A 319 34.43 45.38 -35.30
N ASN A 320 33.43 46.07 -35.86
CA ASN A 320 33.62 47.08 -36.89
C ASN A 320 34.39 48.29 -36.36
N ARG A 321 34.15 48.71 -35.11
CA ARG A 321 34.93 49.76 -34.44
C ARG A 321 36.41 49.39 -34.32
N ARG A 322 36.71 48.14 -33.91
CA ARG A 322 38.08 47.62 -33.85
C ARG A 322 38.76 47.55 -35.21
N MET A 323 38.02 47.21 -36.27
CA MET A 323 38.55 47.19 -37.64
C MET A 323 38.90 48.59 -38.15
N ARG A 324 38.04 49.60 -37.89
CA ARG A 324 38.31 51.00 -38.26
C ARG A 324 39.55 51.55 -37.53
N GLN A 325 39.66 51.30 -36.22
CA GLN A 325 40.84 51.70 -35.44
C GLN A 325 42.15 51.07 -35.96
N LYS A 326 42.11 49.88 -36.56
CA LYS A 326 43.30 49.27 -37.17
C LYS A 326 43.67 49.88 -38.51
N LEU A 327 42.69 50.41 -39.26
CA LEU A 327 42.91 51.07 -40.55
C LEU A 327 43.45 52.50 -40.35
N ASP A 328 43.02 53.21 -39.30
CA ASP A 328 43.51 54.57 -38.99
C ASP A 328 44.94 54.62 -38.42
N VAL A 329 45.55 53.46 -38.13
CA VAL A 329 46.90 53.34 -37.52
C VAL A 329 47.96 52.95 -38.57
N GLN A 330 47.59 52.78 -39.84
CA GLN A 330 48.50 52.54 -40.96
C GLN A 330 48.68 53.79 -41.82
#